data_AF-A0A973KQV2-F1
#
_entry.id   AF-A0A973KQV2-F1
#
_cell.length_a   1.000
_cell.length_b   1.000
_cell.length_c   1.000
_cell.angle_alpha   90.00
_cell.angle_beta   90.00
_cell.angle_gamma   90.00
#
_symmetry.space_group_name_H-M   'P 1'
#
loop_
_entity.id
_entity.type
_entity.pdbx_description
1 polymer ?
#
loop_
_entity_poly.entity_id
_entity_poly.type
_entity_poly.pdbx_seq_one_letter_code
_entity_poly.pdbx_strand_id
1 'polypeptide(L)'
;MNAATFNSHYPIGTPVLAYPGARREDIPSAEQLITRTRSKAETLGGHTDVVWVDGHGSCIALSHIDPVTEEQWEQARIDLAATTAARRAALLDAIRTYPNGGWKPERAASAMQQAGFDSASTRTAKADLEALAADGHLTPVTEMVIRHYDLTGAAS
;
A
#
# COMPACT_ATOMS: atom_id res chain seq x y z
N MET A 1 24.16 -3.18 -8.98
CA MET A 1 24.84 -1.92 -8.54
C MET A 1 25.30 -2.13 -7.10
N ASN A 2 26.50 -1.71 -6.73
CA ASN A 2 26.99 -1.82 -5.34
C ASN A 2 26.75 -0.52 -4.54
N ALA A 3 26.94 -0.57 -3.22
CA ALA A 3 26.69 0.57 -2.33
C ALA A 3 27.52 1.82 -2.68
N ALA A 4 28.80 1.67 -3.00
CA ALA A 4 29.68 2.78 -3.34
C ALA A 4 29.20 3.52 -4.61
N THR A 5 28.87 2.76 -5.66
CA THR A 5 28.37 3.31 -6.93
C THR A 5 27.00 3.97 -6.72
N PHE A 6 26.12 3.35 -5.93
CA PHE A 6 24.82 3.94 -5.62
C PHE A 6 24.97 5.29 -4.93
N ASN A 7 25.79 5.36 -3.87
CA ASN A 7 26.02 6.58 -3.10
C ASN A 7 26.69 7.70 -3.92
N SER A 8 27.46 7.39 -4.96
CA SER A 8 28.05 8.41 -5.83
C SER A 8 27.03 9.06 -6.77
N HIS A 9 25.94 8.36 -7.10
CA HIS A 9 24.90 8.86 -8.00
C HIS A 9 23.70 9.44 -7.25
N TYR A 10 23.37 8.88 -6.09
CA TYR A 10 22.09 9.10 -5.42
C TYR A 10 22.33 9.53 -3.96
N PRO A 11 22.19 10.82 -3.61
CA PRO A 11 22.28 11.27 -2.23
C PRO A 11 21.11 10.75 -1.38
N ILE A 12 21.21 10.88 -0.06
CA ILE A 12 20.08 10.64 0.84
C ILE A 12 18.93 11.57 0.46
N GLY A 13 17.69 11.07 0.50
CA GLY A 13 16.49 11.79 0.07
C GLY A 13 16.14 11.57 -1.40
N THR A 14 16.90 10.75 -2.13
CA THR A 14 16.62 10.39 -3.52
C THR A 14 15.24 9.72 -3.62
N PRO A 15 14.36 10.18 -4.52
CA PRO A 15 13.10 9.51 -4.83
C PRO A 15 13.34 8.09 -5.36
N VAL A 16 12.59 7.13 -4.83
CA VAL A 16 12.69 5.73 -5.24
C VAL A 16 11.32 5.07 -5.32
N LEU A 17 11.20 4.10 -6.23
CA LEU A 17 10.25 3.01 -6.10
C LEU A 17 10.97 1.86 -5.41
N ALA A 18 10.44 1.42 -4.27
CA ALA A 18 11.06 0.38 -3.45
C ALA A 18 10.14 -0.85 -3.34
N TYR A 19 10.74 -2.04 -3.37
CA TYR A 19 10.00 -3.31 -3.39
C TYR A 19 10.45 -4.21 -2.23
N PRO A 20 9.90 -4.03 -1.02
CA PRO A 20 10.24 -4.88 0.12
C PRO A 20 9.93 -6.35 -0.17
N GLY A 21 10.89 -7.23 0.10
CA GLY A 21 10.73 -8.68 -0.06
C GLY A 21 10.91 -9.18 -1.49
N ALA A 22 10.09 -8.71 -2.44
CA ALA A 22 10.12 -9.16 -3.84
C ALA A 22 9.69 -8.05 -4.80
N ARG A 23 10.16 -8.11 -6.04
CA ARG A 23 9.69 -7.24 -7.11
C ARG A 23 8.38 -7.73 -7.72
N ARG A 24 7.66 -6.83 -8.39
CA ARG A 24 6.35 -7.14 -9.01
C ARG A 24 6.46 -8.01 -10.25
N GLU A 25 7.58 -7.95 -10.98
CA GLU A 25 7.87 -8.87 -12.07
C GLU A 25 8.02 -10.32 -11.61
N ASP A 26 8.47 -10.54 -10.37
CA ASP A 26 8.62 -11.88 -9.79
C ASP A 26 7.33 -12.34 -9.10
N ILE A 27 6.69 -11.43 -8.35
CA ILE A 27 5.45 -11.68 -7.61
C ILE A 27 4.50 -10.51 -7.88
N PRO A 28 3.50 -10.65 -8.77
CA PRO A 28 2.60 -9.55 -9.14
C PRO A 28 1.87 -8.87 -7.98
N SER A 29 1.64 -9.61 -6.88
CA SER A 29 1.01 -9.09 -5.65
C SER A 29 1.98 -8.43 -4.67
N ALA A 30 3.28 -8.34 -4.99
CA ALA A 30 4.28 -7.74 -4.13
C ALA A 30 4.02 -6.24 -3.90
N GLU A 31 4.36 -5.80 -2.69
CA GLU A 31 4.22 -4.42 -2.26
C GLU A 31 5.23 -3.53 -3.02
N GLN A 32 4.75 -2.36 -3.44
CA GLN A 32 5.58 -1.30 -3.99
C GLN A 32 5.37 -0.05 -3.13
N LEU A 33 6.47 0.53 -2.68
CA LEU A 33 6.50 1.77 -1.93
C LEU A 33 6.97 2.91 -2.85
N ILE A 34 6.26 4.03 -2.79
CA ILE A 34 6.68 5.28 -3.43
C ILE A 34 7.24 6.17 -2.32
N THR A 35 8.56 6.27 -2.24
CA THR A 35 9.24 6.78 -1.03
C THR A 35 10.58 7.43 -1.39
N ARG A 36 11.38 7.76 -0.38
CA ARG A 36 12.73 8.33 -0.50
C ARG A 36 13.73 7.52 0.31
N THR A 37 14.99 7.54 -0.12
CA THR A 37 16.08 6.99 0.69
C THR A 37 16.27 7.81 1.96
N ARG A 38 16.43 7.16 3.11
CA ARG A 38 16.68 7.81 4.41
C ARG A 38 18.10 7.62 4.94
N SER A 39 18.89 6.79 4.27
CA SER A 39 20.27 6.47 4.63
C SER A 39 21.16 6.42 3.39
N LYS A 40 22.48 6.38 3.60
CA LYS A 40 23.40 5.90 2.58
C LYS A 40 23.15 4.40 2.34
N ALA A 41 23.50 3.93 1.15
CA ALA A 41 23.59 2.51 0.89
C ALA A 41 24.81 1.91 1.61
N GLU A 42 24.67 0.69 2.12
CA GLU A 42 25.69 -0.03 2.88
C GLU A 42 25.69 -1.52 2.52
N THR A 43 26.83 -2.19 2.64
CA THR A 43 26.91 -3.65 2.46
C THR A 43 26.61 -4.37 3.77
N LEU A 44 25.42 -4.95 3.88
CA LEU A 44 24.99 -5.75 5.02
C LEU A 44 25.54 -7.17 4.94
N GLY A 45 26.13 -7.65 6.05
CA GLY A 45 26.66 -9.01 6.16
C GLY A 45 27.83 -9.32 5.21
N GLY A 46 28.42 -8.31 4.57
CA GLY A 46 29.50 -8.46 3.60
C GLY A 46 29.07 -8.99 2.23
N HIS A 47 27.77 -9.15 1.96
CA HIS A 47 27.29 -9.75 0.71
C HIS A 47 26.10 -9.04 0.04
N THR A 48 25.34 -8.23 0.77
CA THR A 48 24.13 -7.59 0.21
C THR A 48 24.21 -6.09 0.40
N ASP A 49 24.28 -5.36 -0.71
CA ASP A 49 24.13 -3.92 -0.68
C ASP A 49 22.66 -3.55 -0.44
N VAL A 50 22.41 -2.74 0.59
CA VAL A 50 21.09 -2.36 1.06
C VAL A 50 20.99 -0.85 1.28
N VAL A 51 19.76 -0.34 1.34
CA VAL A 51 19.45 1.03 1.77
C VAL A 51 18.19 1.02 2.64
N TRP A 52 18.03 2.03 3.48
CA TRP A 52 16.79 2.25 4.19
C TRP A 52 15.99 3.35 3.51
N VAL A 53 14.67 3.23 3.57
CA VAL A 53 13.73 4.19 3.00
C VAL A 53 12.76 4.71 4.05
N ASP A 54 12.18 5.88 3.80
CA ASP A 54 11.15 6.45 4.66
C ASP A 54 9.90 5.55 4.71
N GLY A 55 9.27 5.50 5.88
CA GLY A 55 8.06 4.71 6.12
C GLY A 55 8.26 3.19 6.21
N HIS A 56 9.48 2.66 6.01
CA HIS A 56 9.77 1.23 6.12
C HIS A 56 10.77 0.93 7.25
N GLY A 57 10.49 -0.11 8.04
CA GLY A 57 11.28 -0.44 9.24
C GLY A 57 12.63 -1.12 8.92
N SER A 58 12.67 -1.93 7.87
CA SER A 58 13.81 -2.76 7.50
C SER A 58 14.64 -2.15 6.37
N CYS A 59 15.84 -2.69 6.15
CA CYS A 59 16.63 -2.38 4.96
C CYS A 59 16.06 -3.09 3.73
N ILE A 60 16.28 -2.52 2.56
CA ILE A 60 15.88 -3.08 1.27
C ILE A 60 17.13 -3.25 0.40
N ALA A 61 17.29 -4.43 -0.20
CA ALA A 61 18.39 -4.70 -1.12
C ALA A 61 18.38 -3.72 -2.30
N LEU A 62 19.55 -3.25 -2.75
CA LEU A 62 19.64 -2.33 -3.89
C LEU A 62 19.10 -2.95 -5.19
N SER A 63 19.03 -4.28 -5.28
CA SER A 63 18.34 -4.96 -6.38
C SER A 63 16.83 -4.68 -6.39
N HIS A 64 16.24 -4.23 -5.28
CA HIS A 64 14.81 -3.93 -5.14
C HIS A 64 14.54 -2.42 -4.94
N ILE A 65 15.46 -1.58 -5.43
CA ILE A 65 15.34 -0.13 -5.41
C ILE A 65 15.50 0.37 -6.84
N ASP A 66 14.50 1.10 -7.33
CA ASP A 66 14.58 1.84 -8.57
C ASP A 66 14.63 3.34 -8.24
N PRO A 67 15.81 4.00 -8.33
CA PRO A 67 15.89 5.45 -8.30
C PRO A 67 15.09 6.05 -9.45
N VAL A 68 14.30 7.08 -9.15
CA VAL A 68 13.46 7.77 -10.13
C VAL A 68 13.66 9.28 -10.05
N THR A 69 13.26 10.01 -11.08
CA THR A 69 13.22 11.47 -11.04
C THR A 69 12.10 11.96 -10.12
N GLU A 70 12.17 13.22 -9.70
CA GLU A 70 11.08 13.87 -8.94
C GLU A 70 9.74 13.84 -9.70
N GLU A 71 9.78 14.05 -11.01
CA GLU A 71 8.58 14.00 -11.87
C GLU A 71 7.97 12.60 -11.92
N GLN A 72 8.80 11.56 -12.10
CA GLN A 72 8.34 10.17 -12.07
C GLN A 72 7.78 9.79 -10.70
N TRP A 73 8.40 10.25 -9.62
CA TRP A 73 7.92 10.03 -8.26
C TRP A 73 6.57 10.68 -8.00
N GLU A 74 6.40 11.93 -8.43
CA GLU A 74 5.13 12.66 -8.28
C GLU A 74 4.03 12.00 -9.11
N GLN A 75 4.32 11.62 -10.36
CA GLN A 75 3.36 10.90 -11.20
C GLN A 75 2.95 9.57 -10.55
N ALA A 76 3.90 8.78 -10.05
CA ALA A 76 3.60 7.54 -9.37
C ALA A 76 2.69 7.76 -8.14
N ARG A 77 2.90 8.85 -7.38
CA ARG A 77 2.02 9.20 -6.25
C ARG A 77 0.60 9.53 -6.69
N ILE A 78 0.47 10.30 -7.78
CA ILE A 78 -0.84 10.62 -8.37
C ILE A 78 -1.54 9.34 -8.81
N ASP A 79 -0.84 8.43 -9.50
CA ASP A 79 -1.39 7.17 -9.98
C ASP A 79 -1.83 6.25 -8.81
N LEU A 80 -1.03 6.20 -7.74
CA LEU A 80 -1.39 5.45 -6.53
C LEU A 80 -2.61 6.05 -5.82
N ALA A 81 -2.69 7.37 -5.74
CA ALA A 81 -3.84 8.06 -5.16
C ALA A 81 -5.11 7.82 -5.98
N ALA A 82 -5.03 7.92 -7.32
CA ALA A 82 -6.13 7.63 -8.22
C ALA A 82 -6.61 6.17 -8.10
N THR A 83 -5.67 5.21 -8.08
CA THR A 83 -5.98 3.79 -7.89
C THR A 83 -6.65 3.53 -6.54
N THR A 84 -6.17 4.18 -5.47
CA THR A 84 -6.76 4.08 -4.13
C THR A 84 -8.16 4.65 -4.09
N ALA A 85 -8.40 5.80 -4.72
CA ALA A 85 -9.72 6.42 -4.81
C ALA A 85 -10.70 5.52 -5.59
N ALA A 86 -10.28 4.98 -6.75
CA ALA A 86 -11.10 4.06 -7.54
C ALA A 86 -11.47 2.79 -6.75
N ARG A 87 -10.50 2.20 -6.04
CA ARG A 87 -10.73 1.01 -5.20
C ARG A 87 -11.71 1.28 -4.07
N ARG A 88 -11.58 2.42 -3.39
CA ARG A 88 -12.52 2.83 -2.31
C ARG A 88 -13.91 3.10 -2.84
N ALA A 89 -14.03 3.76 -3.99
CA ALA A 89 -15.31 3.99 -4.65
C ALA A 89 -16.01 2.66 -5.00
N ALA A 90 -15.27 1.71 -5.58
CA ALA A 90 -15.80 0.37 -5.89
C ALA A 90 -16.23 -0.39 -4.63
N LEU A 91 -15.44 -0.33 -3.55
CA LEU A 91 -15.84 -0.93 -2.26
C LEU A 91 -17.13 -0.30 -1.73
N LEU A 92 -17.23 1.04 -1.75
CA LEU A 92 -18.42 1.73 -1.25
C LEU A 92 -19.67 1.39 -2.08
N ASP A 93 -19.54 1.25 -3.39
CA ASP A 93 -20.62 0.81 -4.27
C ASP A 93 -21.09 -0.62 -3.94
N ALA A 94 -20.14 -1.53 -3.70
CA ALA A 94 -20.45 -2.89 -3.26
C ALA A 94 -21.17 -2.90 -1.89
N ILE A 95 -20.74 -2.05 -0.94
CA ILE A 95 -21.41 -1.88 0.36
C ILE A 95 -22.83 -1.38 0.19
N ARG A 96 -23.05 -0.37 -0.66
CA ARG A 96 -24.39 0.19 -0.93
C ARG A 96 -25.31 -0.82 -1.61
N THR A 97 -24.76 -1.65 -2.49
CA THR A 97 -25.52 -2.71 -3.17
C THR A 97 -25.94 -3.82 -2.20
N TYR A 98 -25.09 -4.15 -1.23
CA TYR A 98 -25.33 -5.20 -0.24
C TYR A 98 -25.09 -4.69 1.20
N PRO A 99 -25.98 -3.84 1.73
CA PRO A 99 -25.73 -3.12 2.99
C PRO A 99 -25.74 -4.03 4.22
N ASN A 100 -26.39 -5.18 4.13
CA ASN A 100 -26.60 -6.08 5.26
C ASN A 100 -25.36 -6.96 5.57
N GLY A 101 -25.23 -7.33 6.84
CA GLY A 101 -24.36 -8.42 7.29
C GLY A 101 -22.95 -8.04 7.73
N GLY A 102 -22.73 -6.79 8.15
CA GLY A 102 -21.50 -6.33 8.79
C GLY A 102 -20.26 -6.52 7.92
N TRP A 103 -19.81 -5.46 7.24
CA TRP A 103 -18.66 -5.54 6.35
C TRP A 103 -17.37 -5.73 7.12
N LYS A 104 -16.85 -6.97 7.09
CA LYS A 104 -15.53 -7.31 7.62
C LYS A 104 -14.44 -7.13 6.57
N PRO A 105 -13.16 -6.93 6.97
CA PRO A 105 -12.05 -6.79 6.04
C PRO A 105 -11.93 -7.92 4.99
N GLU A 106 -12.24 -9.17 5.35
CA GLU A 106 -12.17 -10.32 4.44
C GLU A 106 -13.21 -10.20 3.31
N ARG A 107 -14.45 -9.85 3.67
CA ARG A 107 -15.53 -9.64 2.68
C ARG A 107 -15.22 -8.45 1.78
N ALA A 108 -14.70 -7.38 2.35
CA ALA A 108 -14.28 -6.20 1.60
C ALA A 108 -13.14 -6.53 0.61
N ALA A 109 -12.14 -7.33 1.02
CA ALA A 109 -11.08 -7.78 0.14
C ALA A 109 -11.64 -8.60 -1.04
N SER A 110 -12.53 -9.56 -0.78
CA SER A 110 -13.18 -10.33 -1.84
C SER A 110 -13.99 -9.45 -2.81
N ALA A 111 -14.72 -8.46 -2.30
CA ALA A 111 -15.48 -7.53 -3.14
C ALA A 111 -14.57 -6.65 -4.01
N MET A 112 -13.44 -6.18 -3.47
CA MET A 112 -12.44 -5.44 -4.24
C MET A 112 -11.81 -6.30 -5.35
N GLN A 113 -11.49 -7.57 -5.06
CA GLN A 113 -10.95 -8.50 -6.06
C GLN A 113 -11.98 -8.76 -7.18
N GLN A 114 -13.25 -8.94 -6.84
CA GLN A 114 -14.33 -9.07 -7.83
C GLN A 114 -14.50 -7.80 -8.70
N ALA A 115 -14.14 -6.63 -8.18
CA ALA A 115 -14.10 -5.37 -8.92
C ALA A 115 -12.80 -5.15 -9.72
N GLY A 116 -11.91 -6.15 -9.79
CA GLY A 116 -10.66 -6.11 -10.57
C GLY A 116 -9.43 -5.62 -9.81
N PHE A 117 -9.52 -5.47 -8.48
CA PHE A 117 -8.36 -5.13 -7.63
C PHE A 117 -7.74 -6.40 -7.04
N ASP A 118 -7.17 -7.26 -7.88
CA ASP A 118 -6.69 -8.61 -7.52
C ASP A 118 -5.63 -8.63 -6.40
N SER A 119 -4.88 -7.54 -6.22
CA SER A 119 -3.88 -7.39 -5.15
C SER A 119 -4.46 -6.89 -3.82
N ALA A 120 -5.77 -6.65 -3.72
CA ALA A 120 -6.40 -6.21 -2.49
C ALA A 120 -6.33 -7.32 -1.43
N SER A 121 -5.51 -7.09 -0.40
CA SER A 121 -5.41 -7.95 0.78
C SER A 121 -6.43 -7.56 1.86
N THR A 122 -6.62 -8.43 2.85
CA THR A 122 -7.40 -8.09 4.07
C THR A 122 -6.87 -6.84 4.77
N ARG A 123 -5.55 -6.61 4.75
CA ARG A 123 -4.94 -5.39 5.32
C ARG A 123 -5.34 -4.15 4.52
N THR A 124 -5.27 -4.23 3.19
CA THR A 124 -5.68 -3.16 2.27
C THR A 124 -7.16 -2.84 2.46
N ALA A 125 -8.00 -3.86 2.47
CA ALA A 125 -9.44 -3.73 2.66
C ALA A 125 -9.80 -3.13 4.02
N LYS A 126 -9.11 -3.54 5.10
CA LYS A 126 -9.26 -2.92 6.42
C LYS A 126 -8.94 -1.42 6.38
N ALA A 127 -7.82 -1.02 5.80
CA ALA A 127 -7.42 0.38 5.73
C ALA A 127 -8.42 1.23 4.94
N ASP A 128 -8.99 0.68 3.85
CA ASP A 128 -10.01 1.37 3.07
C ASP A 128 -11.37 1.44 3.78
N LEU A 129 -11.78 0.40 4.53
CA LEU A 129 -12.95 0.47 5.41
C LEU A 129 -12.78 1.54 6.50
N GLU A 130 -11.60 1.59 7.13
CA GLU A 130 -11.27 2.61 8.14
C GLU A 130 -11.31 4.02 7.55
N ALA A 131 -10.81 4.21 6.33
CA ALA A 131 -10.87 5.49 5.63
C ALA A 131 -12.32 5.89 5.28
N LEU A 132 -13.12 4.97 4.74
CA LEU A 132 -14.54 5.23 4.45
C LEU A 132 -15.34 5.55 5.72
N ALA A 133 -14.99 4.93 6.85
CA ALA A 133 -15.57 5.26 8.14
C ALA A 133 -15.14 6.67 8.62
N ALA A 134 -13.86 7.03 8.46
CA ALA A 134 -13.36 8.37 8.78
C ALA A 134 -14.01 9.47 7.91
N ASP A 135 -14.34 9.14 6.65
CA ASP A 135 -15.07 10.01 5.73
C ASP A 135 -16.59 10.07 6.02
N GLY A 136 -17.07 9.33 7.03
CA GLY A 136 -18.47 9.34 7.47
C GLY A 136 -19.42 8.49 6.62
N HIS A 137 -18.90 7.63 5.75
CA HIS A 137 -19.72 6.72 4.97
C HIS A 137 -20.13 5.46 5.75
N LEU A 138 -19.29 5.03 6.70
CA LEU A 138 -19.47 3.80 7.46
C LEU A 138 -19.40 4.05 8.97
N THR A 139 -20.15 3.25 9.73
CA THR A 139 -20.06 3.20 11.19
C THR A 139 -19.29 1.94 11.60
N PRO A 140 -18.16 2.07 12.32
CA PRO A 140 -17.48 0.90 12.86
C PRO A 140 -18.28 0.32 14.02
N VAL A 141 -18.59 -0.97 13.95
CA VAL A 141 -19.28 -1.73 14.99
C VAL A 141 -18.31 -2.74 15.60
N THR A 142 -18.21 -2.75 16.93
CA THR A 142 -17.34 -3.68 17.66
C THR A 142 -18.18 -4.51 18.63
N GLU A 143 -18.30 -5.81 18.34
CA GLU A 143 -19.04 -6.75 19.18
C GLU A 143 -18.13 -7.89 19.63
N MET A 144 -17.92 -8.01 20.95
CA MET A 144 -17.28 -9.15 21.61
C MET A 144 -15.96 -9.65 20.95
N VAL A 145 -15.19 -8.77 20.28
CA VAL A 145 -13.90 -8.97 19.55
C VAL A 145 -14.01 -8.85 18.01
N ILE A 146 -15.20 -8.93 17.42
CA ILE A 146 -15.39 -8.77 15.97
C ILE A 146 -15.61 -7.30 15.64
N ARG A 147 -14.71 -6.72 14.84
CA ARG A 147 -14.89 -5.39 14.22
C ARG A 147 -15.45 -5.56 12.82
N HIS A 148 -16.61 -4.95 12.57
CA HIS A 148 -17.22 -4.83 11.25
C HIS A 148 -17.67 -3.39 10.99
N TYR A 149 -18.13 -3.12 9.78
CA TYR A 149 -18.56 -1.78 9.36
C TYR A 149 -19.94 -1.87 8.73
N ASP A 150 -20.83 -0.98 9.14
CA ASP A 150 -22.15 -0.84 8.56
C ASP A 150 -22.27 0.48 7.81
N LEU A 151 -23.15 0.51 6.81
CA LEU A 151 -23.43 1.74 6.08
C LEU A 151 -24.09 2.74 7.03
N THR A 152 -23.51 3.94 7.17
CA THR A 152 -24.04 4.95 8.07
C THR A 152 -25.47 5.33 7.65
N GLY A 153 -26.41 5.28 8.59
CA GLY A 153 -27.82 5.59 8.34
C GLY A 153 -28.66 4.43 7.77
N ALA A 154 -28.09 3.23 7.58
CA ALA A 154 -28.90 2.03 7.38
C ALA A 154 -29.61 1.69 8.70
N ALA A 155 -30.94 1.72 8.71
CA ALA A 155 -31.73 1.27 9.85
C ALA A 155 -31.45 -0.22 10.10
N SER A 156 -31.04 -0.55 11.33
CA SER A 156 -30.79 -1.92 11.81
C SER A 156 -32.08 -2.76 11.86
#